data_AF-A0A940JJZ2-F1
#
_entry.id   AF-A0A940JJZ2-F1
#
_cell.length_a   1.000
_cell.length_b   1.000
_cell.length_c   1.000
_cell.angle_alpha   90.00
_cell.angle_beta   90.00
_cell.angle_gamma   90.00
#
_symmetry.space_group_name_H-M   'P 1'
#
loop_
_entity.id
_entity.type
_entity.pdbx_description
1 polymer ?
#
loop_
_entity_poly.entity_id
_entity_poly.type
_entity_poly.pdbx_seq_one_letter_code
_entity_poly.pdbx_strand_id
1 'polypeptide(L)'
;MKSTALRITFFLTLLLALVSTRVFAQQTKYNVVTSAVPFLRISPDARAGSMGELSLATDPDASSSYFNLGKVPFNTSSGGVNVTYTPWLKKIVNDVYLASLAGYYKMDDQQAISASFRYFSLGSIQLTDAFGNPLQTVNPKEFGIDLGYSRKLSDRLGLGVGLKYIYSNLAQGVSGYKAGNSVAGDIGLYYNGHNEAGQGWSFGTALTNLGAKIGYSNNADEKDFIPANLGLGTTYTKVIDESNKISFGVDINKLLVPTPPVFKNDPPTAEDSARLVNYRKKSVINSWFSSFGDAPGG
;
A
#
# COMPACT_ATOMS: atom_id res chain seq x y z
N MET A 1 0.62 -21.44 -46.63
CA MET A 1 0.77 -20.67 -45.37
C MET A 1 -0.47 -20.70 -44.45
N LYS A 2 -1.70 -20.98 -44.93
CA LYS A 2 -2.92 -20.96 -44.09
C LYS A 2 -3.11 -22.19 -43.17
N SER A 3 -2.56 -23.37 -43.49
CA SER A 3 -2.79 -24.59 -42.68
C SER A 3 -1.94 -24.67 -41.41
N THR A 4 -0.73 -24.07 -41.40
CA THR A 4 0.16 -24.08 -40.24
C THR A 4 -0.35 -23.18 -39.12
N ALA A 5 -0.88 -22.00 -39.47
CA ALA A 5 -1.49 -21.08 -38.52
C ALA A 5 -2.73 -21.71 -37.84
N LEU A 6 -3.60 -22.36 -38.62
CA LEU A 6 -4.79 -23.04 -38.10
C LEU A 6 -4.44 -24.15 -37.11
N ARG A 7 -3.37 -24.91 -37.38
CA ARG A 7 -2.88 -25.99 -36.50
C ARG A 7 -2.30 -25.44 -35.19
N ILE A 8 -1.60 -24.31 -35.24
CA ILE A 8 -1.05 -23.65 -34.05
C ILE A 8 -2.19 -23.07 -33.20
N THR A 9 -3.17 -22.41 -33.81
CA THR A 9 -4.35 -21.87 -33.09
C THR A 9 -5.15 -22.98 -32.41
N PHE A 10 -5.35 -24.12 -33.09
CA PHE A 10 -6.04 -25.29 -32.54
C PHE A 10 -5.27 -25.92 -31.36
N PHE A 11 -3.94 -26.06 -31.48
CA PHE A 11 -3.12 -26.55 -30.37
C PHE A 11 -3.11 -25.61 -29.17
N LEU A 12 -3.08 -24.29 -29.41
CA LEU A 12 -3.10 -23.29 -28.33
C LEU A 12 -4.45 -23.26 -27.61
N THR A 13 -5.57 -23.38 -28.33
CA THR A 13 -6.91 -23.46 -27.73
C THR A 13 -7.14 -24.78 -26.98
N LEU A 14 -6.61 -25.90 -27.49
CA LEU A 14 -6.67 -27.19 -26.80
C LEU A 14 -5.82 -27.19 -25.52
N LEU A 15 -4.67 -26.52 -25.53
CA LEU A 15 -3.82 -26.35 -24.35
C LEU A 15 -4.50 -25.48 -23.29
N LEU A 16 -5.19 -24.41 -23.68
CA LEU A 16 -5.99 -23.59 -22.76
C LEU A 16 -7.22 -24.34 -22.21
N ALA A 17 -7.84 -25.24 -22.99
CA ALA A 17 -8.98 -26.03 -22.54
C ALA A 17 -8.60 -27.17 -21.57
N LEU A 18 -7.35 -27.65 -21.61
CA LEU A 18 -6.82 -28.67 -20.69
C LEU A 18 -6.38 -28.10 -19.34
N VAL A 19 -6.24 -26.78 -19.20
CA VAL A 19 -6.10 -26.10 -17.90
C VAL A 19 -7.50 -25.90 -17.29
N SER A 20 -8.22 -27.00 -17.11
CA SER A 20 -9.40 -27.03 -16.26
C SER A 20 -8.94 -27.10 -14.80
N THR A 21 -8.66 -25.94 -14.22
CA THR A 21 -8.49 -25.85 -12.77
C THR A 21 -9.80 -26.28 -12.12
N ARG A 22 -9.75 -27.33 -11.30
CA ARG A 22 -10.86 -27.64 -10.41
C ARG A 22 -10.98 -26.49 -9.42
N VAL A 23 -11.93 -25.59 -9.65
CA VAL A 23 -12.32 -24.59 -8.68
C VAL A 23 -13.10 -25.34 -7.60
N PHE A 24 -12.41 -25.73 -6.53
CA PHE A 24 -13.09 -26.14 -5.31
C PHE A 24 -13.80 -24.91 -4.77
N ALA A 25 -15.13 -24.91 -4.82
CA ALA A 25 -15.94 -24.02 -4.01
C ALA A 25 -15.80 -24.47 -2.54
N GLN A 26 -14.65 -24.23 -1.93
CA GLN A 26 -14.53 -24.29 -0.48
C GLN A 26 -15.29 -23.07 0.07
N GLN A 27 -16.22 -23.35 0.96
CA GLN A 27 -16.82 -22.33 1.82
C GLN A 27 -15.76 -21.91 2.84
N THR A 28 -14.69 -21.28 2.36
CA THR A 28 -13.55 -20.88 3.17
C THR A 28 -14.02 -19.78 4.09
N LYS A 29 -13.97 -20.00 5.41
CA LYS A 29 -14.05 -18.90 6.37
C LYS A 29 -12.88 -17.97 6.05
N TYR A 30 -13.17 -16.83 5.43
CA TYR A 30 -12.16 -15.85 5.08
C TYR A 30 -11.55 -15.31 6.36
N ASN A 31 -10.27 -15.62 6.60
CA ASN A 31 -9.51 -14.94 7.64
C ASN A 31 -8.81 -13.74 7.02
N VAL A 32 -9.51 -12.62 6.97
CA VAL A 32 -8.97 -11.39 6.39
C VAL A 32 -7.91 -10.82 7.32
N VAL A 33 -6.69 -10.66 6.83
CA VAL A 33 -5.65 -9.94 7.56
C VAL A 33 -6.03 -8.47 7.61
N THR A 34 -6.32 -7.97 8.81
CA THR A 34 -6.66 -6.57 9.07
C THR A 34 -5.49 -5.87 9.75
N SER A 35 -5.31 -4.60 9.41
CA SER A 35 -4.33 -3.71 10.03
C SER A 35 -5.03 -2.41 10.44
N ALA A 36 -4.44 -1.69 11.39
CA ALA A 36 -4.85 -0.32 11.65
C ALA A 36 -4.47 0.59 10.47
N VAL A 37 -5.01 1.82 10.46
CA VAL A 37 -4.69 2.89 9.49
C VAL A 37 -4.68 2.43 8.02
N PRO A 38 -5.74 1.78 7.52
CA PRO A 38 -5.78 1.24 6.16
C PRO A 38 -5.68 2.31 5.07
N PHE A 39 -5.89 3.60 5.40
CA PHE A 39 -5.72 4.72 4.47
C PHE A 39 -4.32 4.78 3.83
N LEU A 40 -3.30 4.23 4.51
CA LEU A 40 -1.94 4.13 3.96
C LEU A 40 -1.83 3.18 2.75
N ARG A 41 -2.82 2.32 2.53
CA ARG A 41 -2.86 1.38 1.40
C ARG A 41 -3.73 1.86 0.23
N ILE A 42 -4.44 2.98 0.39
CA ILE A 42 -5.23 3.55 -0.69
C ILE A 42 -4.26 4.31 -1.61
N SER A 43 -4.34 4.10 -2.94
CA SER A 43 -3.50 4.87 -3.88
C SER A 43 -3.71 6.37 -3.67
N PRO A 44 -2.65 7.12 -3.35
CA PRO A 44 -2.71 8.57 -3.27
C PRO A 44 -2.58 9.25 -4.66
N ASP A 45 -2.46 8.49 -5.75
CA ASP A 45 -2.14 9.00 -7.07
C ASP A 45 -3.05 8.40 -8.16
N ALA A 46 -3.47 9.26 -9.11
CA ALA A 46 -4.37 8.87 -10.18
C ALA A 46 -3.70 7.96 -11.23
N ARG A 47 -2.41 8.16 -11.53
CA ARG A 47 -1.67 7.34 -12.52
C ARG A 47 -1.53 5.91 -12.02
N ALA A 48 -1.02 5.72 -10.80
CA ALA A 48 -0.91 4.40 -10.18
C ALA A 48 -2.29 3.74 -10.00
N GLY A 49 -3.27 4.49 -9.47
CA GLY A 49 -4.62 3.98 -9.25
C GLY A 49 -5.30 3.50 -10.55
N SER A 50 -5.10 4.23 -11.66
CA SER A 50 -5.67 3.87 -12.97
C SER A 50 -4.97 2.68 -13.62
N MET A 51 -3.72 2.39 -13.24
CA MET A 51 -2.96 1.23 -13.72
C MET A 51 -3.10 0.01 -12.80
N GLY A 52 -4.12 -0.03 -11.94
CA GLY A 52 -4.34 -1.14 -11.02
C GLY A 52 -3.28 -1.20 -9.92
N GLU A 53 -2.91 -0.06 -9.35
CA GLU A 53 -1.90 0.10 -8.28
C GLU A 53 -0.44 -0.16 -8.71
N LEU A 54 -0.19 -0.25 -10.03
CA LEU A 54 1.16 -0.39 -10.59
C LEU A 54 2.00 0.88 -10.34
N SER A 55 3.07 0.77 -9.57
CA SER A 55 3.84 1.94 -9.11
C SER A 55 5.29 1.68 -8.70
N LEU A 56 5.68 0.43 -8.41
CA LEU A 56 7.00 0.13 -7.83
C LEU A 56 8.16 0.27 -8.83
N ALA A 57 7.90 -0.06 -10.11
CA ALA A 57 8.89 -0.08 -11.17
C ALA A 57 8.48 0.76 -12.40
N THR A 58 7.54 1.69 -12.23
CA THR A 58 7.13 2.62 -13.29
C THR A 58 8.12 3.76 -13.45
N ASP A 59 8.02 4.50 -14.56
CA ASP A 59 8.81 5.72 -14.73
C ASP A 59 8.63 6.68 -13.55
N PRO A 60 9.71 7.34 -13.11
CA PRO A 60 9.66 8.23 -11.97
C PRO A 60 8.79 9.46 -12.25
N ASP A 61 8.03 9.86 -11.23
CA ASP A 61 7.20 11.05 -11.22
C ASP A 61 7.18 11.69 -9.82
N ALA A 62 6.37 12.73 -9.62
CA ALA A 62 6.25 13.39 -8.33
C ALA A 62 5.61 12.52 -7.23
N SER A 63 4.84 11.50 -7.61
CA SER A 63 4.18 10.57 -6.68
C SER A 63 5.10 9.41 -6.25
N SER A 64 6.31 9.33 -6.80
CA SER A 64 7.30 8.26 -6.52
C SER A 64 7.55 8.01 -5.04
N SER A 65 7.57 9.07 -4.22
CA SER A 65 7.84 8.99 -2.78
C SER A 65 6.83 8.13 -2.02
N TYR A 66 5.60 7.99 -2.53
CA TYR A 66 4.56 7.17 -1.93
C TYR A 66 4.76 5.67 -2.09
N PHE A 67 5.49 5.24 -3.12
CA PHE A 67 5.53 3.85 -3.57
C PHE A 67 6.95 3.29 -3.56
N ASN A 68 7.91 4.00 -4.17
CA ASN A 68 9.30 3.60 -4.22
C ASN A 68 10.21 4.84 -4.29
N LEU A 69 10.81 5.19 -3.16
CA LEU A 69 11.74 6.33 -3.06
C LEU A 69 12.99 6.16 -3.93
N GLY A 70 13.39 4.92 -4.26
CA GLY A 70 14.58 4.64 -5.06
C GLY A 70 14.52 5.18 -6.49
N LYS A 71 13.31 5.45 -7.03
CA LYS A 71 13.14 6.00 -8.38
C LYS A 71 13.16 7.52 -8.43
N VAL A 72 13.00 8.22 -7.31
CA VAL A 72 12.94 9.70 -7.25
C VAL A 72 14.13 10.40 -7.94
N PRO A 73 15.41 10.01 -7.77
CA PRO A 73 16.53 10.72 -8.38
C PRO A 73 16.63 10.49 -9.91
N PHE A 74 15.85 9.57 -10.47
CA PHE A 74 15.76 9.32 -11.91
C PHE A 74 14.78 10.25 -12.64
N ASN A 75 14.06 11.11 -11.91
CA ASN A 75 13.26 12.16 -12.53
C ASN A 75 14.12 13.04 -13.46
N THR A 76 13.54 13.43 -14.60
CA THR A 76 14.18 14.31 -15.58
C THR A 76 14.28 15.74 -15.05
N SER A 77 13.17 16.27 -14.52
CA SER A 77 13.09 17.60 -13.93
C SER A 77 13.77 17.68 -12.56
N SER A 78 14.34 18.84 -12.22
CA SER A 78 14.96 19.08 -10.90
C SER A 78 13.95 19.11 -9.74
N GLY A 79 12.66 19.25 -10.03
CA GLY A 79 11.62 19.15 -9.02
C GLY A 79 10.25 18.98 -9.65
N GLY A 80 9.29 18.54 -8.84
CA GLY A 80 7.92 18.32 -9.27
C GLY A 80 6.98 18.18 -8.09
N VAL A 81 5.71 18.49 -8.32
CA VAL A 81 4.63 18.41 -7.33
C VAL A 81 3.44 17.67 -7.95
N ASN A 82 2.82 16.79 -7.19
CA ASN A 82 1.56 16.12 -7.50
C ASN A 82 0.54 16.43 -6.40
N VAL A 83 -0.67 16.80 -6.81
CA VAL A 83 -1.80 17.00 -5.90
C VAL A 83 -2.97 16.18 -6.44
N THR A 84 -3.56 15.35 -5.56
CA THR A 84 -4.69 14.49 -5.93
C THR A 84 -5.80 14.62 -4.88
N TYR A 85 -7.04 14.57 -5.34
CA TYR A 85 -8.24 14.55 -4.50
C TYR A 85 -9.16 13.44 -4.98
N THR A 86 -9.37 12.43 -4.14
CA THR A 86 -10.17 11.25 -4.43
C THR A 86 -11.39 11.22 -3.51
N PRO A 87 -12.58 11.60 -4.03
CA PRO A 87 -13.80 11.41 -3.27
C PRO A 87 -14.10 9.92 -3.08
N TRP A 88 -14.53 9.55 -1.87
CA TRP A 88 -14.77 8.16 -1.51
C TRP A 88 -16.26 7.90 -1.35
N LEU A 89 -16.79 6.88 -2.06
CA LEU A 89 -18.19 6.46 -1.95
C LEU A 89 -19.22 7.61 -2.11
N LYS A 90 -18.99 8.51 -3.07
CA LYS A 90 -19.85 9.70 -3.35
C LYS A 90 -21.35 9.44 -3.51
N LYS A 91 -21.76 8.21 -3.81
CA LYS A 91 -23.19 7.84 -3.91
C LYS A 91 -23.85 7.59 -2.56
N ILE A 92 -23.05 7.37 -1.51
CA ILE A 92 -23.51 7.03 -0.16
C ILE A 92 -23.26 8.20 0.79
N VAL A 93 -22.10 8.83 0.69
CA VAL A 93 -21.63 9.90 1.58
C VAL A 93 -20.89 10.96 0.76
N ASN A 94 -21.08 12.23 1.10
CA ASN A 94 -20.55 13.36 0.32
C ASN A 94 -19.25 13.96 0.90
N ASP A 95 -18.87 13.58 2.11
CA ASP A 95 -17.85 14.20 2.95
C ASP A 95 -16.68 13.27 3.30
N VAL A 96 -16.64 12.09 2.68
CA VAL A 96 -15.52 11.14 2.75
C VAL A 96 -14.62 11.34 1.54
N TYR A 97 -13.33 11.59 1.79
CA TYR A 97 -12.36 11.82 0.73
C TYR A 97 -10.93 11.57 1.20
N LEU A 98 -10.06 11.26 0.23
CA LEU A 98 -8.61 11.24 0.39
C LEU A 98 -8.01 12.41 -0.39
N ALA A 99 -7.25 13.25 0.29
CA ALA A 99 -6.42 14.29 -0.32
C ALA A 99 -4.95 13.92 -0.17
N SER A 100 -4.16 14.13 -1.22
CA SER A 100 -2.74 13.80 -1.26
C SER A 100 -1.94 14.90 -1.94
N LEU A 101 -0.73 15.11 -1.42
CA LEU A 101 0.27 16.03 -1.95
C LEU A 101 1.63 15.33 -1.87
N ALA A 102 2.32 15.19 -2.99
CA ALA A 102 3.70 14.75 -3.02
C ALA A 102 4.57 15.73 -3.80
N GLY A 103 5.82 15.84 -3.38
CA GLY A 103 6.80 16.62 -4.10
C GLY A 103 8.21 16.11 -3.89
N TYR A 104 9.07 16.44 -4.84
CA TYR A 104 10.49 16.15 -4.76
C TYR A 104 11.32 17.31 -5.29
N TYR A 105 12.56 17.34 -4.84
CA TYR A 105 13.60 18.22 -5.33
C TYR A 105 14.90 17.43 -5.45
N LYS A 106 15.44 17.37 -6.66
CA LYS A 106 16.78 16.84 -6.96
C LYS A 106 17.79 17.91 -6.57
N MET A 107 18.65 17.57 -5.61
CA MET A 107 19.75 18.43 -5.20
C MET A 107 20.85 18.43 -6.27
N ASP A 108 21.03 17.29 -6.93
CA ASP A 108 21.89 17.09 -8.10
C ASP A 108 21.39 15.88 -8.91
N ASP A 109 22.18 15.40 -9.87
CA ASP A 109 21.79 14.25 -10.71
C ASP A 109 21.79 12.90 -9.98
N GLN A 110 22.41 12.83 -8.81
CA GLN A 110 22.61 11.62 -8.04
C GLN A 110 21.68 11.56 -6.82
N GLN A 111 21.20 12.67 -6.27
CA GLN A 111 20.40 12.67 -5.04
C GLN A 111 19.19 13.61 -5.05
N ALA A 112 18.15 13.20 -4.35
CA ALA A 112 16.91 13.94 -4.22
C ALA A 112 16.29 13.78 -2.83
N ILE A 113 15.65 14.85 -2.37
CA ILE A 113 14.74 14.85 -1.23
C ILE A 113 13.30 14.80 -1.73
N SER A 114 12.42 14.20 -0.94
CA SER A 114 10.99 14.17 -1.22
C SER A 114 10.19 14.36 0.05
N ALA A 115 9.01 14.95 -0.08
CA ALA A 115 8.03 15.03 0.98
C ALA A 115 6.68 14.61 0.45
N SER A 116 5.87 13.98 1.30
CA SER A 116 4.49 13.72 0.95
C SER A 116 3.54 13.80 2.13
N PHE A 117 2.28 14.04 1.81
CA PHE A 117 1.19 14.20 2.75
C PHE A 117 -0.02 13.44 2.24
N ARG A 118 -0.72 12.74 3.14
CA ARG A 118 -2.02 12.12 2.86
C ARG A 118 -2.99 12.51 3.96
N TYR A 119 -4.21 12.87 3.60
CA TYR A 119 -5.28 13.22 4.54
C TYR A 119 -6.55 12.47 4.15
N PHE A 120 -7.07 11.65 5.07
CA PHE A 120 -8.30 10.90 4.88
C PHE A 120 -9.37 11.42 5.83
N SER A 121 -10.43 11.99 5.25
CA SER A 121 -11.65 12.37 5.97
C SER A 121 -12.61 11.18 5.94
N LEU A 122 -13.08 10.75 7.12
CA LEU A 122 -14.14 9.75 7.23
C LEU A 122 -15.54 10.38 7.23
N GLY A 123 -15.62 11.69 6.99
CA GLY A 123 -16.88 12.43 7.02
C GLY A 123 -17.43 12.61 8.43
N SER A 124 -18.66 13.10 8.47
CA SER A 124 -19.41 13.40 9.67
C SER A 124 -20.17 12.16 10.13
N ILE A 125 -19.89 11.69 11.34
CA ILE A 125 -20.54 10.52 11.94
C ILE A 125 -21.33 10.97 13.17
N GLN A 126 -22.65 10.72 13.14
CA GLN A 126 -23.52 10.89 14.30
C GLN A 126 -23.35 9.69 15.23
N LEU A 127 -22.81 9.92 16.43
CA LEU A 127 -22.79 8.88 17.47
C LEU A 127 -24.19 8.74 18.07
N THR A 128 -24.55 7.51 18.43
CA THR A 128 -25.81 7.17 19.09
C THR A 128 -25.56 6.35 20.36
N ASP A 129 -26.49 6.41 21.31
CA ASP A 129 -26.48 5.51 22.46
C ASP A 129 -27.07 4.12 22.10
N ALA A 130 -27.09 3.19 23.08
CA ALA A 130 -27.62 1.85 22.87
C ALA A 130 -29.13 1.80 22.53
N PHE A 131 -29.85 2.89 22.76
CA PHE A 131 -31.28 3.03 22.45
C PHE A 131 -31.51 3.79 21.13
N GLY A 132 -30.44 4.19 20.43
CA GLY A 132 -30.49 4.90 19.15
C GLY A 132 -30.68 6.42 19.29
N ASN A 133 -30.61 6.98 20.49
CA ASN A 133 -30.69 8.43 20.66
C ASN A 133 -29.41 9.09 20.16
N PRO A 134 -29.49 10.21 19.41
CA PRO A 134 -28.32 10.92 18.94
C PRO A 134 -27.54 11.51 20.13
N LEU A 135 -26.24 11.27 20.14
CA LEU A 135 -25.26 11.91 21.01
C LEU A 135 -24.66 13.09 20.25
N GLN A 136 -23.34 13.12 20.12
CA GLN A 136 -22.59 14.13 19.38
C GLN A 136 -22.24 13.67 17.95
N THR A 137 -22.03 14.64 17.08
CA THR A 137 -21.48 14.44 15.74
C THR A 137 -19.98 14.66 15.76
N VAL A 138 -19.24 13.71 15.19
CA VAL A 138 -17.77 13.73 15.17
C VAL A 138 -17.26 13.65 13.75
N ASN A 139 -16.04 14.14 13.51
CA ASN A 139 -15.42 14.12 12.18
C ASN A 139 -14.09 13.36 12.25
N PRO A 140 -14.12 12.02 12.17
CA PRO A 140 -12.91 11.23 12.26
C PRO A 140 -12.00 11.50 11.07
N LYS A 141 -10.70 11.56 11.35
CA LYS A 141 -9.70 11.90 10.34
C LYS A 141 -8.39 11.20 10.60
N GLU A 142 -7.69 10.91 9.52
CA GLU A 142 -6.36 10.32 9.54
C GLU A 142 -5.44 11.11 8.62
N PHE A 143 -4.16 11.22 8.97
CA PHE A 143 -3.18 11.78 8.07
C PHE A 143 -1.81 11.14 8.23
N GLY A 144 -1.03 11.18 7.16
CA GLY A 144 0.36 10.75 7.12
C GLY A 144 1.24 11.85 6.55
N ILE A 145 2.42 12.05 7.14
CA ILE A 145 3.46 12.94 6.63
C ILE A 145 4.71 12.10 6.41
N ASP A 146 5.31 12.21 5.23
CA ASP A 146 6.51 11.50 4.84
C ASP A 146 7.62 12.48 4.48
N LEU A 147 8.84 12.15 4.89
CA LEU A 147 10.08 12.79 4.43
C LEU A 147 11.04 11.72 3.95
N GLY A 148 11.62 11.92 2.78
CA GLY A 148 12.46 10.95 2.12
C GLY A 148 13.76 11.55 1.59
N TYR A 149 14.81 10.73 1.63
CA TYR A 149 16.07 10.96 0.93
C TYR A 149 16.34 9.79 0.01
N SER A 150 16.83 10.08 -1.19
CA SER A 150 17.09 9.08 -2.21
C SER A 150 18.35 9.42 -2.99
N ARG A 151 19.05 8.38 -3.44
CA ARG A 151 20.31 8.50 -4.13
C ARG A 151 20.50 7.39 -5.17
N LYS A 152 21.05 7.75 -6.32
CA LYS A 152 21.63 6.83 -7.31
C LYS A 152 22.91 6.23 -6.76
N LEU A 153 22.94 4.91 -6.67
CA LEU A 153 24.13 4.12 -6.37
C LEU A 153 24.95 3.87 -7.65
N SER A 154 24.31 3.93 -8.80
CA SER A 154 24.90 3.96 -10.14
C SER A 154 23.94 4.64 -11.11
N ASP A 155 24.33 4.78 -12.38
CA ASP A 155 23.46 5.33 -13.43
C ASP A 155 22.17 4.55 -13.66
N ARG A 156 22.08 3.33 -13.12
CA ARG A 156 20.91 2.44 -13.23
C ARG A 156 20.27 2.08 -11.91
N LEU A 157 21.00 2.12 -10.80
CA LEU A 157 20.48 1.68 -9.49
C LEU A 157 20.27 2.87 -8.57
N GLY A 158 19.08 3.00 -7.98
CA GLY A 158 18.81 3.97 -6.92
C GLY A 158 18.25 3.31 -5.67
N LEU A 159 18.55 3.94 -4.54
CA LEU A 159 18.12 3.59 -3.21
C LEU A 159 17.47 4.80 -2.57
N GLY A 160 16.37 4.60 -1.88
CA GLY A 160 15.69 5.63 -1.11
C GLY A 160 15.29 5.13 0.25
N VAL A 161 15.32 6.03 1.23
CA VAL A 161 14.85 5.81 2.59
C VAL A 161 13.90 6.93 2.98
N GLY A 162 12.86 6.59 3.72
CA GLY A 162 11.83 7.51 4.16
C GLY A 162 11.48 7.33 5.62
N LEU A 163 11.07 8.42 6.25
CA LEU A 163 10.46 8.44 7.57
C LEU A 163 9.04 8.95 7.44
N LYS A 164 8.11 8.31 8.14
CA LYS A 164 6.69 8.60 8.10
C LYS A 164 6.15 8.78 9.50
N TYR A 165 5.39 9.85 9.70
CA TYR A 165 4.55 10.06 10.87
C TYR A 165 3.09 9.82 10.49
N ILE A 166 2.38 9.07 11.34
CA ILE A 166 1.00 8.63 11.12
C ILE A 166 0.17 9.11 12.30
N TYR A 167 -0.91 9.83 12.00
CA TYR A 167 -1.92 10.26 12.95
C TYR A 167 -3.28 9.70 12.55
N SER A 168 -4.03 9.19 13.52
CA SER A 168 -5.37 8.65 13.30
C SER A 168 -6.28 8.97 14.47
N ASN A 169 -7.39 9.64 14.21
CA ASN A 169 -8.39 9.96 15.21
C ASN A 169 -9.75 9.41 14.77
N LEU A 170 -10.00 8.16 15.14
CA LEU A 170 -11.23 7.41 14.77
C LEU A 170 -12.37 7.63 15.76
N ALA A 171 -12.06 7.68 17.05
CA ALA A 171 -13.03 7.67 18.15
C ALA A 171 -13.06 9.02 18.89
N GLN A 172 -13.07 10.12 18.14
CA GLN A 172 -13.12 11.47 18.69
C GLN A 172 -14.34 11.59 19.63
N GLY A 173 -14.13 12.13 20.84
CA GLY A 173 -15.21 12.38 21.78
C GLY A 173 -15.77 11.14 22.52
N VAL A 174 -15.24 9.94 22.26
CA VAL A 174 -15.62 8.73 23.02
C VAL A 174 -14.72 8.60 24.26
N SER A 175 -15.33 8.52 25.45
CA SER A 175 -14.59 8.38 26.71
C SER A 175 -13.72 7.12 26.71
N GLY A 176 -12.47 7.25 27.18
CA GLY A 176 -11.49 6.16 27.20
C GLY A 176 -10.70 5.98 25.90
N TYR A 177 -11.08 6.68 24.82
CA TYR A 177 -10.36 6.65 23.54
C TYR A 177 -9.59 7.96 23.29
N LYS A 178 -8.51 7.84 22.52
CA LYS A 178 -7.65 8.94 22.08
C LYS A 178 -7.19 8.75 20.64
N ALA A 179 -6.65 9.81 20.05
CA ALA A 179 -5.99 9.70 18.76
C ALA A 179 -4.74 8.80 18.85
N GLY A 180 -4.62 7.90 17.87
CA GLY A 180 -3.45 7.07 17.67
C GLY A 180 -2.35 7.83 16.94
N ASN A 181 -1.11 7.54 17.32
CA ASN A 181 0.09 8.06 16.68
C ASN A 181 1.05 6.90 16.41
N SER A 182 1.72 6.92 15.26
CA SER A 182 2.79 5.98 14.96
C SER A 182 3.88 6.62 14.09
N VAL A 183 5.04 6.00 14.09
CA VAL A 183 6.16 6.31 13.21
C VAL A 183 6.57 5.06 12.46
N ALA A 184 6.92 5.23 11.19
CA ALA A 184 7.35 4.16 10.30
C ALA A 184 8.50 4.59 9.39
N GLY A 185 9.25 3.61 8.90
CA GLY A 185 10.27 3.80 7.88
C GLY A 185 9.87 3.11 6.57
N ASP A 186 10.34 3.70 5.47
CA ASP A 186 10.20 3.16 4.12
C ASP A 186 11.60 2.96 3.51
N ILE A 187 11.81 1.88 2.75
CA ILE A 187 13.04 1.62 1.99
C ILE A 187 12.63 1.22 0.58
N GLY A 188 13.20 1.88 -0.43
CA GLY A 188 12.91 1.61 -1.83
C GLY A 188 14.19 1.40 -2.63
N LEU A 189 14.23 0.37 -3.46
CA LEU A 189 15.29 0.12 -4.43
C LEU A 189 14.68 0.12 -5.83
N TYR A 190 15.36 0.77 -6.77
CA TYR A 190 14.91 0.88 -8.16
C TYR A 190 16.07 0.63 -9.12
N TYR A 191 15.85 -0.23 -10.10
CA TYR A 191 16.78 -0.47 -11.20
C TYR A 191 16.14 0.00 -12.51
N ASN A 192 16.78 0.98 -13.15
CA ASN A 192 16.44 1.50 -14.47
C ASN A 192 17.29 0.81 -15.53
N GLY A 193 16.70 -0.15 -16.25
CA GLY A 193 17.35 -0.85 -17.37
C GLY A 193 17.03 -0.26 -18.73
N HIS A 194 16.56 0.99 -18.82
CA HIS A 194 16.34 1.66 -20.09
C HIS A 194 17.65 1.88 -20.86
N ASN A 195 17.61 1.66 -22.16
CA ASN A 195 18.66 2.05 -23.10
C ASN A 195 18.55 3.55 -23.45
N GLU A 196 19.44 4.03 -24.32
CA GLU A 196 19.44 5.43 -24.78
C GLU A 196 18.12 5.87 -25.44
N ALA A 197 17.40 4.93 -26.08
CA ALA A 197 16.08 5.20 -26.65
C ALA A 197 14.96 5.26 -25.59
N GLY A 198 15.24 4.93 -24.33
CA GLY A 198 14.24 4.85 -23.25
C GLY A 198 13.45 3.54 -23.21
N GLN A 199 13.93 2.50 -23.90
CA GLN A 199 13.33 1.16 -23.93
C GLN A 199 14.06 0.23 -22.97
N GLY A 200 13.35 -0.61 -22.24
CA GLY A 200 13.98 -1.64 -21.44
C GLY A 200 13.12 -2.14 -20.29
N TRP A 201 13.77 -2.89 -19.40
CA TRP A 201 13.17 -3.40 -18.17
C TRP A 201 13.54 -2.52 -16.99
N SER A 202 12.55 -2.26 -16.15
CA SER A 202 12.74 -1.66 -14.83
C SER A 202 12.32 -2.65 -13.77
N PHE A 203 13.02 -2.63 -12.64
CA PHE A 203 12.71 -3.45 -11.47
C PHE A 203 12.64 -2.57 -10.23
N GLY A 204 11.71 -2.88 -9.34
CA GLY A 204 11.50 -2.15 -8.10
C GLY A 204 11.26 -3.10 -6.95
N THR A 205 11.84 -2.80 -5.79
CA THR A 205 11.40 -3.39 -4.53
C THR A 205 11.20 -2.29 -3.50
N ALA A 206 10.18 -2.43 -2.66
CA ALA A 206 9.92 -1.48 -1.60
C ALA A 206 9.45 -2.19 -0.34
N LEU A 207 10.04 -1.82 0.79
CA LEU A 207 9.53 -2.12 2.12
C LEU A 207 8.88 -0.85 2.64
N THR A 208 7.57 -0.85 2.84
CA THR A 208 6.81 0.34 3.25
C THR A 208 6.08 0.13 4.56
N ASN A 209 5.86 1.22 5.28
CA ASN A 209 5.21 1.30 6.58
C ASN A 209 5.87 0.39 7.65
N LEU A 210 7.20 0.24 7.64
CA LEU A 210 7.91 -0.52 8.66
C LEU A 210 7.98 0.29 9.96
N GLY A 211 7.02 0.08 10.87
CA GLY A 211 6.89 0.98 12.01
C GLY A 211 6.18 0.41 13.22
N ALA A 212 6.10 1.24 14.25
CA ALA A 212 5.48 0.89 15.51
C ALA A 212 3.98 0.61 15.34
N LYS A 213 3.43 -0.21 16.23
CA LYS A 213 1.97 -0.39 16.33
C LYS A 213 1.30 0.90 16.78
N ILE A 214 0.06 1.11 16.37
CA ILE A 214 -0.77 2.25 16.75
C ILE A 214 -1.86 1.81 17.74
N GLY A 215 -2.20 2.66 18.70
CA GLY A 215 -3.23 2.36 19.70
C GLY A 215 -4.13 3.55 19.97
N TYR A 216 -5.38 3.27 20.31
CA TYR A 216 -6.45 4.25 20.48
C TYR A 216 -6.97 4.35 21.92
N SER A 217 -6.45 3.54 22.83
CA SER A 217 -6.78 3.58 24.25
C SER A 217 -5.56 3.92 25.10
N ASN A 218 -5.77 4.15 26.40
CA ASN A 218 -4.68 4.34 27.35
C ASN A 218 -3.97 3.03 27.72
N ASN A 219 -4.48 1.89 27.28
CA ASN A 219 -3.85 0.61 27.50
C ASN A 219 -2.67 0.42 26.53
N ALA A 220 -1.46 0.28 27.07
CA ALA A 220 -0.24 0.11 26.29
C ALA A 220 -0.22 -1.22 25.49
N ASP A 221 -0.98 -2.21 25.93
CA ASP A 221 -1.06 -3.54 25.30
C ASP A 221 -2.12 -3.60 24.18
N GLU A 222 -2.98 -2.59 24.04
CA GLU A 222 -4.02 -2.49 23.01
C GLU A 222 -3.52 -1.70 21.81
N LYS A 223 -2.50 -2.24 21.14
CA LYS A 223 -1.96 -1.68 19.91
C LYS A 223 -2.05 -2.66 18.76
N ASP A 224 -2.42 -2.13 17.61
CA ASP A 224 -2.62 -2.88 16.38
C ASP A 224 -1.52 -2.55 15.36
N PHE A 225 -1.17 -3.54 14.53
CA PHE A 225 -0.14 -3.40 13.52
C PHE A 225 -0.58 -2.42 12.42
N ILE A 226 0.35 -1.57 11.99
CA ILE A 226 0.18 -0.73 10.79
C ILE A 226 0.47 -1.57 9.53
N PRO A 227 0.03 -1.17 8.32
CA PRO A 227 0.09 -1.97 7.11
C PRO A 227 1.50 -2.02 6.51
N ALA A 228 2.45 -2.61 7.25
CA ALA A 228 3.78 -2.92 6.74
C ALA A 228 3.67 -3.81 5.50
N ASN A 229 4.45 -3.51 4.45
CA ASN A 229 4.31 -4.17 3.16
C ASN A 229 5.67 -4.41 2.50
N LEU A 230 5.80 -5.55 1.81
CA LEU A 230 6.88 -5.84 0.87
C LEU A 230 6.30 -5.84 -0.55
N GLY A 231 6.79 -4.93 -1.38
CA GLY A 231 6.48 -4.83 -2.79
C GLY A 231 7.63 -5.31 -3.67
N LEU A 232 7.30 -6.05 -4.73
CA LEU A 232 8.18 -6.40 -5.82
C LEU A 232 7.49 -6.06 -7.14
N GLY A 233 8.17 -5.29 -8.00
CA GLY A 233 7.59 -4.78 -9.23
C GLY A 233 8.53 -4.88 -10.40
N THR A 234 7.96 -5.04 -11.60
CA THR A 234 8.71 -4.91 -12.85
C THR A 234 7.85 -4.27 -13.93
N THR A 235 8.48 -3.47 -14.79
CA THR A 235 7.84 -2.86 -15.95
C THR A 235 8.75 -2.99 -17.16
N TYR A 236 8.21 -3.43 -18.29
CA TYR A 236 8.86 -3.33 -19.58
C TYR A 236 8.27 -2.15 -20.35
N THR A 237 9.13 -1.23 -20.80
CA THR A 237 8.75 -0.10 -21.66
C THR A 237 9.27 -0.35 -23.06
N LYS A 238 8.38 -0.36 -24.04
CA LYS A 238 8.67 -0.43 -25.48
C LYS A 238 8.53 0.96 -26.08
N VAL A 239 9.58 1.40 -26.76
CA VAL A 239 9.56 2.65 -27.53
C VAL A 239 9.26 2.31 -28.98
N ILE A 240 8.22 2.94 -29.52
CA ILE A 240 7.75 2.73 -30.90
C ILE A 240 8.41 3.77 -31.80
N ASP A 241 8.39 5.03 -31.36
CA ASP A 241 9.05 6.17 -31.98
C ASP A 241 9.36 7.24 -30.91
N GLU A 242 9.77 8.44 -31.32
CA GLU A 242 10.17 9.53 -30.42
C GLU A 242 9.05 10.01 -29.47
N SER A 243 7.78 9.84 -29.85
CA SER A 243 6.61 10.32 -29.09
C SER A 243 5.76 9.20 -28.49
N ASN A 244 5.84 7.99 -29.04
CA ASN A 244 4.97 6.87 -28.68
C ASN A 244 5.73 5.79 -27.90
N LYS A 245 5.24 5.50 -26.69
CA LYS A 245 5.72 4.42 -25.82
C LYS A 245 4.55 3.61 -25.29
N ILE A 246 4.77 2.32 -25.09
CA ILE A 246 3.84 1.42 -24.42
C ILE A 246 4.56 0.64 -23.34
N SER A 247 3.96 0.53 -22.16
CA SER A 247 4.57 -0.15 -21.02
C SER A 247 3.64 -1.23 -20.46
N PHE A 248 4.23 -2.34 -20.05
CA PHE A 248 3.55 -3.45 -19.39
C PHE A 248 4.25 -3.74 -18.07
N GLY A 249 3.51 -3.77 -16.97
CA GLY A 249 4.11 -3.99 -15.66
C GLY A 249 3.26 -4.88 -14.76
N VAL A 250 3.92 -5.44 -13.75
CA VAL A 250 3.32 -6.30 -12.72
C VAL A 250 3.95 -5.92 -11.39
N ASP A 251 3.09 -5.64 -10.40
CA ASP A 251 3.48 -5.45 -9.01
C ASP A 251 2.86 -6.55 -8.14
N ILE A 252 3.67 -7.13 -7.28
CA ILE A 252 3.27 -8.12 -6.27
C ILE A 252 3.50 -7.48 -4.90
N ASN A 253 2.47 -7.48 -4.06
CA ASN A 253 2.52 -6.89 -2.72
C ASN A 253 2.18 -7.94 -1.67
N LYS A 254 3.05 -8.09 -0.67
CA LYS A 254 2.85 -8.94 0.50
C LYS A 254 2.70 -8.05 1.74
N LEU A 255 1.52 -8.11 2.34
CA LEU A 255 1.28 -7.49 3.63
C LEU A 255 2.08 -8.24 4.71
N LEU A 256 2.96 -7.50 5.40
CA LEU A 256 3.84 -7.99 6.47
C LEU A 256 3.15 -7.92 7.84
N VAL A 257 1.83 -8.11 7.86
CA VAL A 257 1.01 -8.06 9.07
C VAL A 257 0.64 -9.50 9.42
N PRO A 258 0.81 -9.93 10.68
CA PRO A 258 0.51 -11.29 11.08
C PRO A 258 -1.00 -11.53 11.01
N THR A 259 -1.38 -12.76 10.75
CA THR A 259 -2.80 -13.12 10.67
C THR A 259 -3.49 -12.97 12.04
N PRO A 260 -4.62 -12.24 12.14
CA PRO A 260 -5.34 -12.09 13.40
C PRO A 260 -5.93 -13.45 13.86
N PRO A 261 -6.06 -13.65 15.19
CA PRO A 261 -6.63 -14.89 15.71
C PRO A 261 -8.13 -14.96 15.38
N VAL A 262 -8.58 -16.12 14.92
CA VAL A 262 -10.00 -16.41 14.75
C VAL A 262 -10.61 -16.75 16.11
N PHE A 263 -11.65 -16.00 16.50
CA PHE A 263 -12.46 -16.34 17.67
C PHE A 263 -13.41 -17.48 17.31
N LYS A 264 -13.40 -18.54 18.12
CA LYS A 264 -14.22 -19.73 17.87
C LYS A 264 -15.64 -19.60 18.42
N ASN A 265 -15.84 -18.73 19.39
CA ASN A 265 -17.10 -18.50 20.08
C ASN A 265 -17.45 -17.01 20.11
N ASP A 266 -18.75 -16.72 20.11
CA ASP A 266 -19.32 -15.39 20.37
C ASP A 266 -20.37 -15.55 21.48
N PRO A 267 -20.13 -15.06 22.72
CA PRO A 267 -19.01 -14.21 23.13
C PRO A 267 -17.65 -14.94 23.21
N PRO A 268 -16.51 -14.22 23.15
CA PRO A 268 -15.17 -14.82 23.21
C PRO A 268 -14.89 -15.56 24.52
N THR A 269 -14.23 -16.72 24.43
CA THR A 269 -13.76 -17.46 25.62
C THR A 269 -12.49 -16.84 26.22
N ALA A 270 -12.09 -17.29 27.41
CA ALA A 270 -10.79 -16.96 28.00
C ALA A 270 -9.61 -17.33 27.07
N GLU A 271 -9.72 -18.43 26.34
CA GLU A 271 -8.73 -18.83 25.33
C GLU A 271 -8.70 -17.87 24.14
N ASP A 272 -9.85 -17.46 23.61
CA ASP A 272 -9.92 -16.50 22.50
C ASP A 272 -9.32 -15.15 22.91
N SER A 273 -9.56 -14.72 24.15
CA SER A 273 -8.97 -13.53 24.75
C SER A 273 -7.45 -13.66 24.90
N ALA A 274 -6.96 -14.82 25.36
CA ALA A 274 -5.53 -15.09 25.46
C ALA A 274 -4.83 -15.10 24.09
N ARG A 275 -5.48 -15.61 23.03
CA ARG A 275 -4.96 -15.54 21.65
C ARG A 275 -4.82 -14.10 21.16
N LEU A 276 -5.78 -13.22 21.45
CA LEU A 276 -5.70 -11.80 21.11
C LEU A 276 -4.54 -11.10 21.84
N VAL A 277 -4.36 -11.38 23.13
CA VAL A 277 -3.24 -10.84 23.91
C VAL A 277 -1.91 -11.31 23.33
N ASN A 278 -1.77 -12.60 22.99
CA ASN A 278 -0.55 -13.13 22.37
C ASN A 278 -0.29 -12.51 21.00
N TYR A 279 -1.32 -12.30 20.18
CA TYR A 279 -1.23 -11.58 18.91
C TYR A 279 -0.69 -10.15 19.10
N ARG A 280 -1.24 -9.40 20.07
CA ARG A 280 -0.79 -8.03 20.37
C ARG A 280 0.59 -7.98 21.02
N LYS A 281 1.04 -9.05 21.70
CA LYS A 281 2.40 -9.17 22.25
C LYS A 281 3.48 -9.50 21.21
N LYS A 282 3.14 -10.00 20.02
CA LYS A 282 4.13 -10.24 18.95
C LYS A 282 4.88 -8.94 18.65
N SER A 283 6.22 -8.98 18.63
CA SER A 283 7.01 -7.82 18.21
C SER A 283 6.78 -7.50 16.73
N VAL A 284 6.96 -6.23 16.34
CA VAL A 284 6.77 -5.76 14.96
C VAL A 284 7.70 -6.50 13.99
N ILE A 285 8.96 -6.69 14.34
CA ILE A 285 9.92 -7.38 13.47
C ILE A 285 9.53 -8.84 13.30
N ASN A 286 9.20 -9.54 14.39
CA ASN A 286 8.76 -10.93 14.32
C ASN A 286 7.48 -11.07 13.48
N SER A 287 6.59 -10.08 13.54
CA SER A 287 5.35 -10.10 12.79
C SER A 287 5.56 -10.04 11.28
N TRP A 288 6.57 -9.31 10.81
CA TRP A 288 6.91 -9.26 9.39
C TRP A 288 7.30 -10.62 8.85
N PHE A 289 8.15 -11.36 9.58
CA PHE A 289 8.56 -12.71 9.17
C PHE A 289 7.46 -13.74 9.36
N SER A 290 6.70 -13.68 10.47
CA SER A 290 5.62 -14.65 10.71
C SER A 290 4.49 -14.55 9.68
N SER A 291 4.26 -13.36 9.11
CA SER A 291 3.23 -13.12 8.09
C SER A 291 3.37 -13.99 6.83
N PHE A 292 4.55 -14.56 6.57
CA PHE A 292 4.79 -15.46 5.42
C PHE A 292 4.28 -16.88 5.62
N GLY A 293 3.94 -17.27 6.85
CA GLY A 293 3.51 -18.65 7.14
C GLY A 293 2.43 -18.78 8.22
N ASP A 294 1.87 -17.66 8.71
CA ASP A 294 0.83 -17.69 9.74
C ASP A 294 -0.60 -17.64 9.20
N ALA A 295 -0.78 -17.52 7.88
CA ALA A 295 -2.09 -17.52 7.23
C ALA A 295 -2.66 -18.95 7.16
N PRO A 296 -3.89 -19.20 7.65
CA PRO A 296 -4.56 -20.48 7.48
C PRO A 296 -4.78 -20.78 5.99
N GLY A 297 -4.05 -21.76 5.45
CA GLY A 297 -4.14 -22.16 4.04
C GLY A 297 -2.96 -21.73 3.15
N GLY A 298 -1.98 -21.00 3.68
CA GLY A 298 -0.79 -20.53 2.96
C GLY A 298 -0.66 -19.01 2.93
#